data_AF-A0A9W6Y4Y8-F1
#
_entry.id   AF-A0A9W6Y4Y8-F1
#
_cell.length_a   1.000
_cell.length_b   1.000
_cell.length_c   1.000
_cell.angle_alpha   90.00
_cell.angle_beta   90.00
_cell.angle_gamma   90.00
#
_symmetry.space_group_name_H-M   'P 1'
#
loop_
_entity.id
_entity.type
_entity.pdbx_description
1 polymer ?
#
loop_
_entity_poly.entity_id
_entity_poly.type
_entity_poly.pdbx_seq_one_letter_code
_entity_poly.pdbx_strand_id
1 'polypeptide(L)'
;MLIDKLLPAILSKWPGGGRGTRITIQQDNASPHIDPKDSAFCAAVSALDLNVVLKFQPPNSPDLNCLVLGAFNAIQARQQLRSLHTLAELVAAMTDAFWELPDETLNNVFLSLQCAMESCIREQGENTYMLTPMAQAKLRREGRLPLTIACSDYTVSVIRALATITPSAHS
;
A
#
# COMPACT_ATOMS: atom_id res chain seq x y z
N MET A 1 13.56 11.45 7.30
CA MET A 1 12.77 11.24 6.06
C MET A 1 11.27 11.33 6.33
N LEU A 2 10.69 10.48 7.19
CA LEU A 2 9.25 10.53 7.46
C LEU A 2 8.81 11.89 8.05
N ILE A 3 9.52 12.38 9.07
CA ILE A 3 9.22 13.68 9.68
C ILE A 3 9.55 14.83 8.74
N ASP A 4 10.80 14.91 8.25
CA ASP A 4 11.29 16.13 7.56
C ASP A 4 10.85 16.25 6.10
N LYS A 5 10.38 15.17 5.47
CA LYS A 5 10.02 15.15 4.05
C LYS A 5 8.58 14.70 3.83
N LEU A 6 8.19 13.57 4.40
CA LEU A 6 6.86 12.99 4.12
C LEU A 6 5.73 13.79 4.74
N LEU A 7 5.80 14.16 6.03
CA LEU A 7 4.72 14.91 6.68
C LEU A 7 4.49 16.30 6.03
N PRO A 8 5.53 17.11 5.72
CA PRO A 8 5.34 18.35 4.95
C PRO A 8 4.74 18.12 3.56
N ALA A 9 5.14 17.04 2.87
CA ALA A 9 4.59 16.70 1.57
C ALA A 9 3.10 16.32 1.64
N ILE A 10 2.68 15.59 2.69
CA ILE A 10 1.26 15.29 2.93
C ILE A 10 0.49 16.58 3.13
N LEU A 11 0.95 17.47 4.01
CA LEU A 11 0.28 18.76 4.25
C LEU A 11 0.14 19.59 2.97
N SER A 12 1.16 19.56 2.10
CA SER A 12 1.17 20.36 0.86
C SER A 12 0.35 19.75 -0.27
N LYS A 13 0.31 18.41 -0.39
CA LYS A 13 -0.23 17.73 -1.59
C LYS A 13 -1.51 16.95 -1.34
N TRP A 14 -1.79 16.57 -0.10
CA TRP A 14 -2.99 15.79 0.20
C TRP A 14 -4.24 16.68 0.11
N PRO A 15 -5.35 16.20 -0.46
CA PRO A 15 -6.60 16.95 -0.49
C PRO A 15 -7.01 17.45 0.91
N GLY A 16 -7.33 18.74 1.03
CA GLY A 16 -7.66 19.36 2.33
C GLY A 16 -6.47 19.43 3.31
N GLY A 17 -5.24 19.27 2.84
CA GLY A 17 -4.03 19.27 3.67
C GLY A 17 -3.95 18.10 4.65
N GLY A 18 -4.73 17.04 4.44
CA GLY A 18 -4.79 15.87 5.33
C GLY A 18 -5.47 16.12 6.68
N ARG A 19 -5.99 17.34 6.93
CA ARG A 19 -6.65 17.69 8.19
C ARG A 19 -7.96 16.92 8.33
N GLY A 20 -8.19 16.38 9.53
CA GLY A 20 -9.40 15.60 9.86
C GLY A 20 -9.53 14.25 9.15
N THR A 21 -8.70 13.94 8.15
CA THR A 21 -8.72 12.66 7.42
C THR A 21 -7.71 11.70 8.00
N ARG A 22 -8.14 10.49 8.38
CA ARG A 22 -7.20 9.46 8.82
C ARG A 22 -6.36 8.97 7.63
N ILE A 23 -5.06 9.19 7.69
CA ILE A 23 -4.08 8.68 6.73
C ILE A 23 -3.31 7.56 7.40
N THR A 24 -3.25 6.39 6.76
CA THR A 24 -2.46 5.26 7.23
C THR A 24 -1.27 5.07 6.29
N ILE A 25 -0.06 5.21 6.82
CA ILE A 25 1.17 4.89 6.11
C ILE A 25 1.55 3.47 6.49
N GLN A 26 1.56 2.60 5.49
CA GLN A 26 2.01 1.24 5.65
C GLN A 26 3.52 1.15 5.40
N GLN A 27 4.24 0.41 6.24
CA GLN A 27 5.66 0.08 6.07
C GLN A 27 5.88 -1.42 6.34
N ASP A 28 7.00 -1.97 5.85
CA ASP A 28 7.40 -3.32 6.22
C ASP A 28 8.07 -3.36 7.60
N ASN A 29 8.42 -4.56 8.07
CA ASN A 29 9.01 -4.79 9.39
C ASN A 29 10.56 -4.71 9.38
N ALA A 30 11.19 -4.16 8.35
CA ALA A 30 12.65 -4.10 8.30
C ALA A 30 13.21 -3.15 9.36
N SER A 31 14.36 -3.52 9.95
CA SER A 31 14.96 -2.83 11.11
C SER A 31 15.15 -1.31 10.99
N PRO A 32 15.38 -0.71 9.80
CA PRO A 32 15.45 0.74 9.66
C PRO A 32 14.11 1.48 9.85
N HIS A 33 12.98 0.76 9.82
CA HIS A 33 11.66 1.34 10.03
C HIS A 33 11.40 1.61 11.51
N ILE A 34 10.76 2.74 11.79
CA ILE A 34 10.45 3.16 13.16
C ILE A 34 9.19 2.47 13.68
N ASP A 35 9.09 2.33 14.99
CA ASP A 35 7.89 1.83 15.65
C ASP A 35 6.67 2.72 15.29
N PRO A 36 5.49 2.15 15.04
CA PRO A 36 4.26 2.92 14.81
C PRO A 36 3.89 3.92 15.91
N LYS A 37 4.43 3.71 17.12
CA LYS A 37 4.28 4.57 18.30
C LYS A 37 5.55 5.38 18.59
N ASP A 38 6.45 5.52 17.64
CA ASP A 38 7.64 6.37 17.75
C ASP A 38 7.24 7.78 18.21
N SER A 39 7.79 8.20 19.34
CA SER A 39 7.35 9.41 20.04
C SER A 39 7.67 10.67 19.23
N ALA A 40 8.81 10.69 18.53
CA ALA A 40 9.21 11.83 17.70
C ALA A 40 8.28 11.97 16.48
N PHE A 41 7.92 10.86 15.84
CA PHE A 41 6.95 10.86 14.74
C PHE A 41 5.57 11.30 15.21
N CYS A 42 5.05 10.74 16.31
CA CYS A 42 3.75 11.13 16.87
C CYS A 42 3.70 12.62 17.26
N ALA A 43 4.78 13.15 17.85
CA ALA A 43 4.89 14.57 18.19
C ALA A 43 4.88 15.45 16.93
N ALA A 44 5.59 15.07 15.88
CA ALA A 44 5.62 15.80 14.62
C ALA A 44 4.26 15.80 13.90
N VAL A 45 3.57 14.65 13.86
CA VAL A 45 2.20 14.55 13.33
C VAL A 45 1.25 15.48 14.08
N SER A 46 1.32 15.49 15.41
CA SER A 46 0.49 16.34 16.27
C SER A 46 0.79 17.83 16.07
N ALA A 47 2.07 18.20 15.98
CA ALA A 47 2.49 19.59 15.75
C ALA A 47 2.00 20.14 14.40
N LEU A 48 1.80 19.26 13.41
CA LEU A 48 1.26 19.62 12.10
C LEU A 48 -0.27 19.52 12.02
N ASP A 49 -0.95 19.12 13.10
CA ASP A 49 -2.39 18.87 13.16
C ASP A 49 -2.87 17.90 12.04
N LEU A 50 -2.09 16.83 11.87
CA LEU A 50 -2.40 15.74 10.94
C LEU A 50 -2.98 14.54 11.70
N ASN A 51 -3.83 13.75 11.04
CA ASN A 51 -4.30 12.46 11.53
C ASN A 51 -3.61 11.32 10.78
N VAL A 52 -2.28 11.23 10.93
CA VAL A 52 -1.43 10.25 10.26
C VAL A 52 -1.00 9.17 11.25
N VAL A 53 -1.15 7.90 10.88
CA VAL A 53 -0.61 6.78 11.65
C VAL A 53 0.30 5.92 10.80
N LEU A 54 1.29 5.31 11.43
CA LEU A 54 2.08 4.24 10.83
C LEU A 54 1.45 2.88 11.15
N LYS A 55 1.61 1.93 10.25
CA LYS A 55 1.21 0.54 10.46
C LYS A 55 2.20 -0.39 9.78
N PHE A 56 2.61 -1.43 10.49
CA PHE A 56 3.34 -2.52 9.85
C PHE A 56 2.40 -3.38 9.02
N GLN A 57 2.90 -3.82 7.88
CA GLN A 57 2.30 -4.93 7.16
C GLN A 57 2.51 -6.25 7.92
N PRO A 58 1.72 -7.30 7.67
CA PRO A 58 1.99 -8.63 8.20
C PRO A 58 3.39 -9.15 7.79
N PRO A 59 4.16 -9.79 8.70
CA PRO A 59 5.46 -10.34 8.38
C PRO A 59 5.42 -11.34 7.21
N ASN A 60 6.44 -11.33 6.35
CA ASN A 60 6.57 -12.22 5.19
C ASN A 60 5.41 -12.15 4.17
N SER A 61 4.70 -11.01 4.11
CA SER A 61 3.59 -10.79 3.16
C SER A 61 3.93 -9.71 2.13
N PRO A 62 4.82 -9.97 1.15
CA PRO A 62 5.18 -9.00 0.10
C PRO A 62 4.00 -8.64 -0.81
N ASP A 63 3.06 -9.56 -0.96
CA ASP A 63 1.78 -9.40 -1.66
C ASP A 63 0.82 -8.44 -0.97
N LEU A 64 1.00 -8.19 0.33
CA LEU A 64 0.29 -7.17 1.09
C LEU A 64 1.00 -5.82 1.11
N ASN A 65 2.09 -5.65 0.34
CA ASN A 65 2.79 -4.38 0.18
C ASN A 65 2.55 -3.81 -1.23
N CYS A 66 1.86 -2.68 -1.36
CA CYS A 66 1.55 -2.11 -2.68
C CYS A 66 2.79 -1.79 -3.53
N LEU A 67 3.90 -1.40 -2.89
CA LEU A 67 5.12 -1.04 -3.60
C LEU A 67 5.74 -2.27 -4.25
N VAL A 68 5.85 -3.36 -3.49
CA VAL A 68 6.39 -4.65 -3.95
C VAL A 68 5.43 -5.35 -4.90
N LEU A 69 4.13 -5.34 -4.59
CA LEU A 69 3.10 -6.02 -5.36
C LEU A 69 3.04 -5.52 -6.81
N GLY A 70 3.25 -4.22 -7.05
CA GLY A 70 3.18 -3.73 -8.42
C GLY A 70 3.77 -2.37 -8.72
N ALA A 71 3.91 -1.44 -7.76
CA ALA A 71 4.42 -0.10 -8.11
C ALA A 71 5.88 -0.14 -8.59
N PHE A 72 6.76 -0.86 -7.87
CA PHE A 72 8.16 -1.02 -8.28
C PHE A 72 8.29 -1.81 -9.58
N ASN A 73 7.50 -2.88 -9.75
CA ASN A 73 7.50 -3.65 -11.00
C ASN A 73 7.10 -2.79 -12.20
N ALA A 74 6.11 -1.90 -12.04
CA ALA A 74 5.68 -1.00 -13.11
C ALA A 74 6.75 0.06 -13.44
N ILE A 75 7.41 0.63 -12.43
CA ILE A 75 8.52 1.58 -12.63
C ILE A 75 9.69 0.89 -13.32
N GLN A 76 10.07 -0.31 -12.87
CA GLN A 76 11.16 -1.08 -13.45
C GLN A 76 10.89 -1.46 -14.90
N ALA A 77 9.67 -1.92 -15.21
CA ALA A 77 9.28 -2.26 -16.58
C ALA A 77 9.41 -1.04 -17.53
N ARG A 78 9.09 0.17 -17.05
CA ARG A 78 9.30 1.41 -17.82
C ARG A 78 10.78 1.75 -17.95
N GLN A 79 11.55 1.64 -16.86
CA GLN A 79 12.99 1.91 -16.88
C GLN A 79 13.73 0.99 -17.89
N GLN A 80 13.33 -0.28 -17.99
CA GLN A 80 13.91 -1.27 -18.91
C GLN A 80 13.70 -0.95 -20.40
N LEU A 81 12.83 0.01 -20.74
CA LEU A 81 12.69 0.50 -22.12
C LEU A 81 13.85 1.41 -22.54
N ARG A 82 14.73 1.81 -21.61
CA ARG A 82 15.88 2.67 -21.85
C ARG A 82 17.17 1.85 -21.73
N SER A 83 18.14 2.11 -22.61
CA SER A 83 19.49 1.54 -22.50
C SER A 83 20.37 2.51 -21.71
N LEU A 84 20.89 2.06 -20.56
CA LEU A 84 21.58 2.89 -19.58
C LEU A 84 22.96 2.28 -19.28
N HIS A 85 23.98 3.12 -19.20
CA HIS A 85 25.38 2.70 -19.08
C HIS A 85 26.05 3.25 -17.82
N THR A 86 25.37 4.12 -17.06
CA THR A 86 25.89 4.70 -15.83
C THR A 86 24.86 4.69 -14.70
N LEU A 87 25.33 4.77 -13.45
CA LEU A 87 24.45 4.91 -12.28
C LEU A 87 23.63 6.20 -12.33
N ALA A 88 24.22 7.30 -12.80
CA ALA A 88 23.52 8.58 -12.93
C ALA A 88 22.36 8.48 -13.92
N GLU A 89 22.57 7.83 -15.06
CA GLU A 89 21.52 7.54 -16.05
C GLU A 89 20.43 6.64 -15.46
N LEU A 90 20.80 5.63 -14.65
CA LEU A 90 19.83 4.77 -13.96
C LEU A 90 18.94 5.56 -13.00
N VAL A 91 19.53 6.41 -12.15
CA VAL A 91 18.78 7.23 -11.19
C VAL A 91 17.85 8.20 -11.92
N ALA A 92 18.32 8.85 -12.99
CA ALA A 92 17.50 9.74 -13.80
C ALA A 92 16.34 8.98 -14.47
N ALA A 93 16.62 7.84 -15.10
CA ALA A 93 15.60 7.04 -15.77
C ALA A 93 14.55 6.48 -14.81
N MET A 94 14.93 6.04 -13.60
CA MET A 94 13.96 5.62 -12.58
C MET A 94 13.12 6.79 -12.08
N THR A 95 13.73 7.97 -11.91
CA THR A 95 13.01 9.19 -11.50
C THR A 95 11.98 9.60 -12.55
N ASP A 96 12.36 9.59 -13.83
CA ASP A 96 11.43 9.85 -14.93
C ASP A 96 10.33 8.79 -14.99
N ALA A 97 10.68 7.51 -14.89
CA ALA A 97 9.72 6.42 -14.90
C ALA A 97 8.69 6.51 -13.75
N PHE A 98 9.11 7.01 -12.59
CA PHE A 98 8.22 7.32 -11.47
C PHE A 98 7.26 8.46 -11.81
N TRP A 99 7.76 9.59 -12.33
CA TRP A 99 6.92 10.74 -12.66
C TRP A 99 5.98 10.51 -13.86
N GLU A 100 6.39 9.66 -14.80
CA GLU A 100 5.58 9.26 -15.95
C GLU A 100 4.63 8.11 -15.65
N LEU A 101 4.64 7.56 -14.43
CA LEU A 101 3.79 6.42 -14.07
C LEU A 101 2.31 6.85 -14.11
N PRO A 102 1.46 6.20 -14.92
CA PRO A 102 0.05 6.60 -14.98
C PRO A 102 -0.68 6.36 -13.66
N ASP A 103 -1.54 7.30 -13.26
CA ASP A 103 -2.41 7.16 -12.09
C ASP A 103 -3.26 5.87 -12.16
N GLU A 104 -3.68 5.48 -13.37
CA GLU A 104 -4.40 4.23 -13.61
C GLU A 104 -3.62 2.99 -13.18
N THR A 105 -2.30 3.00 -13.35
CA THR A 105 -1.42 1.91 -12.93
C THR A 105 -1.37 1.83 -11.41
N LEU A 106 -1.23 2.96 -10.73
CA LEU A 106 -1.28 3.00 -9.26
C LEU A 106 -2.63 2.50 -8.74
N ASN A 107 -3.74 2.96 -9.33
CA ASN A 107 -5.07 2.49 -8.96
C ASN A 107 -5.25 0.99 -9.16
N ASN A 108 -4.75 0.44 -10.28
CA ASN A 108 -4.74 -1.01 -10.53
C ASN A 108 -3.99 -1.77 -9.43
N VAL A 109 -2.84 -1.27 -8.98
CA VAL A 109 -2.06 -1.88 -7.89
C VAL A 109 -2.83 -1.84 -6.57
N PHE A 110 -3.50 -0.72 -6.25
CA PHE A 110 -4.34 -0.63 -5.04
C PHE A 110 -5.54 -1.59 -5.06
N LEU A 111 -6.19 -1.76 -6.21
CA LEU A 111 -7.27 -2.73 -6.35
C LEU A 111 -6.75 -4.17 -6.22
N SER A 112 -5.59 -4.47 -6.82
CA SER A 112 -4.94 -5.78 -6.66
C SER A 112 -4.54 -6.06 -5.21
N LEU A 113 -4.08 -5.04 -4.47
CA LEU A 113 -3.80 -5.16 -3.03
C LEU A 113 -5.07 -5.52 -2.24
N GLN A 114 -6.20 -4.89 -2.55
CA GLN A 114 -7.48 -5.23 -1.89
C GLN A 114 -7.93 -6.66 -2.21
N CYS A 115 -7.73 -7.12 -3.46
CA CYS A 115 -7.95 -8.53 -3.80
C CYS A 115 -7.01 -9.46 -3.02
N ALA A 116 -5.74 -9.09 -2.83
CA ALA A 116 -4.78 -9.85 -2.02
C ALA A 116 -5.25 -9.95 -0.56
N MET A 117 -5.67 -8.83 0.02
CA MET A 117 -6.23 -8.81 1.38
C MET A 117 -7.45 -9.71 1.52
N GLU A 118 -8.38 -9.68 0.55
CA GLU A 118 -9.52 -10.59 0.56
C GLU A 118 -9.09 -12.05 0.50
N SER A 119 -8.21 -12.43 -0.44
CA SER A 119 -7.71 -13.80 -0.55
C SER A 119 -7.01 -14.28 0.71
N CYS A 120 -6.18 -13.44 1.32
CA CYS A 120 -5.52 -13.73 2.60
C CYS A 120 -6.53 -14.03 3.70
N ILE A 121 -7.58 -13.23 3.82
CA ILE A 121 -8.63 -13.45 4.83
C ILE A 121 -9.39 -14.75 4.55
N ARG A 122 -9.71 -15.05 3.28
CA ARG A 122 -10.41 -16.28 2.88
C ARG A 122 -9.62 -17.52 3.26
N GLU A 123 -8.30 -17.49 3.08
CA GLU A 123 -7.39 -18.56 3.47
C GLU A 123 -6.90 -18.42 4.93
N GLN A 124 -7.59 -17.65 5.77
CA GLN A 124 -7.33 -17.52 7.21
C GLN A 124 -5.91 -17.05 7.58
N GLY A 125 -5.28 -16.25 6.72
CA GLY A 125 -3.94 -15.69 6.93
C GLY A 125 -2.80 -16.46 6.23
N GLU A 126 -3.10 -17.57 5.55
CA GLU A 126 -2.12 -18.29 4.75
C GLU A 126 -1.70 -17.49 3.50
N ASN A 127 -0.52 -17.79 2.96
CA ASN A 127 0.06 -17.12 1.79
C ASN A 127 0.03 -17.98 0.51
N THR A 128 -0.74 -19.08 0.51
CA THR A 128 -0.80 -20.05 -0.58
C THR A 128 -1.86 -19.71 -1.63
N TYR A 129 -2.57 -18.59 -1.48
CA TYR A 129 -3.59 -18.18 -2.42
C TYR A 129 -3.00 -17.66 -3.73
N MET A 130 -3.73 -17.91 -4.81
CA MET A 130 -3.42 -17.32 -6.11
C MET A 130 -4.14 -15.99 -6.26
N LEU A 131 -3.38 -14.91 -6.48
CA LEU A 131 -3.95 -13.63 -6.87
C LEU A 131 -4.62 -13.77 -8.24
N THR A 132 -5.94 -13.72 -8.26
CA THR A 132 -6.71 -13.79 -9.51
C THR A 132 -6.72 -12.41 -10.16
N PRO A 133 -6.20 -12.24 -11.39
CA PRO A 133 -6.18 -10.94 -12.05
C PRO A 133 -7.59 -10.41 -12.34
N MET A 134 -7.92 -9.21 -11.88
CA MET A 134 -9.28 -8.65 -11.97
C MET A 134 -9.64 -8.06 -13.35
N ALA A 135 -8.96 -8.44 -14.44
CA ALA A 135 -9.21 -7.91 -15.80
C ALA A 135 -9.47 -6.38 -15.83
N GLN A 136 -8.72 -5.61 -15.03
CA GLN A 136 -9.04 -4.22 -14.66
C GLN A 136 -9.18 -3.31 -15.88
N ALA A 137 -8.35 -3.52 -16.91
CA ALA A 137 -8.43 -2.79 -18.17
C ALA A 137 -9.79 -2.95 -18.88
N LYS A 138 -10.35 -4.18 -18.88
CA LYS A 138 -11.67 -4.46 -19.45
C LYS A 138 -12.75 -3.76 -18.63
N LEU A 139 -12.73 -3.92 -17.30
CA LEU A 139 -13.72 -3.29 -16.42
C LEU A 139 -13.70 -1.77 -16.53
N ARG A 140 -12.51 -1.15 -16.64
CA ARG A 140 -12.36 0.29 -16.85
C ARG A 140 -12.99 0.75 -18.16
N ARG A 141 -12.71 0.06 -19.26
CA ARG A 141 -13.28 0.37 -20.58
C ARG A 141 -14.81 0.27 -20.60
N GLU A 142 -15.38 -0.64 -19.81
CA GLU A 142 -16.83 -0.80 -19.66
C GLU A 142 -17.44 0.18 -18.64
N GLY A 143 -16.66 1.03 -17.97
CA GLY A 143 -17.14 1.92 -16.91
C GLY A 143 -17.57 1.18 -15.63
N ARG A 144 -17.11 -0.06 -15.44
CA ARG A 144 -17.50 -0.99 -14.37
C ARG A 144 -16.39 -1.28 -13.37
N LEU A 145 -15.24 -0.61 -13.48
CA LEU A 145 -14.14 -0.79 -12.53
C LEU A 145 -14.57 -0.22 -11.17
N PRO A 146 -14.58 -1.02 -10.09
CA PRO A 146 -14.94 -0.52 -8.78
C PRO A 146 -13.87 0.43 -8.24
N LEU A 147 -14.28 1.37 -7.39
CA LEU A 147 -13.37 2.23 -6.63
C LEU A 147 -12.68 1.46 -5.50
N THR A 148 -13.39 0.50 -4.90
CA THR A 148 -12.92 -0.37 -3.81
C THR A 148 -13.49 -1.77 -3.98
N ILE A 149 -12.74 -2.80 -3.58
CA ILE A 149 -13.18 -4.19 -3.61
C ILE A 149 -14.01 -4.46 -2.36
N ALA A 150 -15.24 -4.92 -2.55
CA ALA A 150 -16.08 -5.38 -1.45
C ALA A 150 -15.70 -6.83 -1.10
N CYS A 151 -15.60 -7.12 0.20
CA CYS A 151 -15.44 -8.51 0.66
C CYS A 151 -16.68 -9.32 0.29
N SER A 152 -16.48 -10.53 -0.24
CA SER A 152 -17.54 -11.50 -0.45
C SER A 152 -18.18 -11.94 0.86
N ASP A 153 -19.42 -12.41 0.81
CA ASP A 153 -20.16 -12.90 1.99
C ASP A 153 -19.41 -14.01 2.73
N TYR A 154 -18.66 -14.84 2.01
CA TYR A 154 -17.78 -15.84 2.59
C TYR A 154 -16.62 -15.21 3.36
N THR A 155 -15.91 -14.24 2.78
CA THR A 155 -14.84 -13.51 3.48
C THR A 155 -15.39 -12.86 4.75
N VAL A 156 -16.59 -12.27 4.69
CA VAL A 156 -17.26 -11.69 5.86
C VAL A 156 -17.59 -12.74 6.92
N SER A 157 -18.02 -13.95 6.52
CA SER A 157 -18.29 -15.03 7.48
C SER A 157 -17.02 -15.53 8.18
N VAL A 158 -15.89 -15.61 7.47
CA VAL A 158 -14.58 -15.93 8.07
C VAL A 158 -14.18 -14.87 9.09
N ILE A 159 -14.28 -13.58 8.76
CA ILE A 159 -13.98 -12.49 9.69
C ILE A 159 -14.83 -12.60 10.96
N ARG A 160 -16.13 -12.86 10.82
CA ARG A 160 -17.04 -13.02 11.97
C ARG A 160 -16.66 -14.22 12.83
N ALA A 161 -16.31 -15.35 12.22
CA ALA A 161 -15.87 -16.54 12.95
C ALA A 161 -14.59 -16.26 13.75
N LEU A 162 -13.60 -15.61 13.14
CA LEU A 162 -12.36 -15.22 13.81
C LEU A 162 -12.60 -14.23 14.97
N ALA A 163 -13.54 -13.29 14.82
CA ALA A 163 -13.88 -12.33 15.87
C ALA A 163 -14.55 -12.98 17.10
N THR A 164 -15.15 -14.16 16.96
CA THR A 164 -15.72 -14.92 18.09
C THR A 164 -14.69 -15.75 18.85
N ILE A 165 -13.49 -15.93 18.28
CA ILE A 165 -12.36 -16.56 18.94
C ILE A 165 -11.63 -15.46 19.72
N THR A 166 -11.99 -15.26 21.00
CA THR A 166 -11.18 -14.43 21.91
C THR A 166 -9.72 -14.88 21.86
N PRO A 167 -8.72 -13.97 21.83
CA PRO A 167 -7.34 -14.38 21.92
C PRO A 167 -7.11 -15.05 23.28
N SER A 168 -6.77 -16.34 23.26
CA SER A 168 -6.05 -16.98 24.36
C SER A 168 -4.80 -16.14 24.60
N ALA A 169 -4.67 -15.58 25.81
CA ALA A 169 -3.47 -14.92 26.25
C ALA A 169 -2.29 -15.89 26.15
N HIS A 170 -1.41 -15.68 25.17
CA HIS A 170 -0.09 -16.27 25.18
C HIS A 170 0.92 -15.15 25.45
N SER A 171 1.34 -15.19 26.72
CA SER A 171 2.50 -14.58 27.38
C SER A 171 3.81 -14.82 26.64
#